data_AF-A0AAW1U492-F1
#
_entry.id   AF-A0AAW1U492-F1
#
_cell.length_a   1.000
_cell.length_b   1.000
_cell.length_c   1.000
_cell.angle_alpha   90.00
_cell.angle_beta   90.00
_cell.angle_gamma   90.00
#
_symmetry.space_group_name_H-M   'P 1'
#
loop_
_entity.id
_entity.type
_entity.pdbx_description
1 polymer ?
#
loop_
_entity_poly.entity_id
_entity_poly.type
_entity_poly.pdbx_seq_one_letter_code
_entity_poly.pdbx_strand_id
1 'polypeptide(L)'
;MRRSFCRCYTSVEEFENNMHKIQQYGDCTSSDGNTTTSTLSFVPKKEDDGKYLSCRAENKVINSEGLEDGWQLEIHYTPEAQIILGASLNPDTIREGSDVYFDCIVNSHPPVYKVEWRHNVSISQ
;
A
#
# COMPACT_ATOMS: atom_id res chain seq x y z
N MET A 1 -2.41 -5.23 12.56
CA MET A 1 -3.74 -5.32 11.90
C MET A 1 -4.73 -4.46 12.65
N ARG A 2 -4.98 -3.23 12.20
CA ARG A 2 -6.12 -2.42 12.68
C ARG A 2 -7.29 -2.70 11.74
N ARG A 3 -8.44 -3.08 12.30
CA ARG A 3 -9.71 -3.18 11.56
C ARG A 3 -10.33 -1.77 11.61
N SER A 4 -10.42 -1.11 10.46
CA SER A 4 -11.07 0.20 10.35
C SER A 4 -12.58 0.01 10.22
N PHE A 5 -13.36 0.67 11.06
CA PHE A 5 -14.82 0.66 11.02
C PHE A 5 -15.30 2.09 10.72
N CYS A 6 -15.94 2.31 9.58
CA CYS A 6 -16.73 3.51 9.30
C CYS A 6 -18.20 3.24 9.66
N ARG A 7 -18.94 4.26 10.10
CA ARG A 7 -20.38 4.21 10.36
C ARG A 7 -21.03 5.39 9.65
N CYS A 8 -21.96 5.15 8.72
CA CYS A 8 -22.80 6.21 8.16
C CYS A 8 -24.29 5.79 8.07
N TYR A 9 -25.13 6.77 7.72
CA TYR A 9 -26.58 6.72 7.64
C TYR A 9 -27.00 6.80 6.16
N THR A 10 -27.88 5.90 5.70
CA THR A 10 -28.55 5.88 4.39
C THR A 10 -27.68 5.88 3.10
N SER A 11 -27.38 4.66 2.64
CA SER A 11 -27.18 4.14 1.26
C SER A 11 -25.88 4.46 0.47
N VAL A 12 -25.28 3.36 -0.01
CA VAL A 12 -24.14 3.15 -0.93
C VAL A 12 -22.81 3.70 -0.44
N GLU A 13 -22.05 2.86 0.28
CA GLU A 13 -20.64 3.10 0.58
C GLU A 13 -19.78 2.52 -0.55
N GLU A 14 -19.15 3.39 -1.32
CA GLU A 14 -18.17 2.99 -2.34
C GLU A 14 -16.77 3.13 -1.75
N PHE A 15 -16.05 2.02 -1.68
CA PHE A 15 -14.65 2.02 -1.30
C PHE A 15 -13.77 2.16 -2.52
N GLU A 16 -12.89 3.15 -2.51
CA GLU A 16 -11.97 3.41 -3.62
C GLU A 16 -10.52 3.34 -3.13
N ASN A 17 -9.69 2.58 -3.86
CA ASN A 17 -8.24 2.60 -3.73
C ASN A 17 -7.65 3.08 -5.07
N ASN A 18 -7.19 4.33 -5.11
CA ASN A 18 -6.45 4.92 -6.22
C ASN A 18 -6.93 4.44 -7.62
N MET A 19 -8.17 4.83 -7.99
CA MET A 19 -8.93 4.49 -9.21
C MET A 19 -9.62 3.12 -9.26
N HIS A 20 -9.42 2.24 -8.29
CA HIS A 20 -10.10 0.94 -8.24
C HIS A 20 -11.18 0.91 -7.16
N LYS A 21 -12.44 0.78 -7.61
CA LYS A 21 -13.59 0.49 -6.74
C LYS A 21 -13.47 -0.93 -6.18
N ILE A 22 -13.52 -1.06 -4.86
CA ILE A 22 -13.43 -2.35 -4.18
C ILE A 22 -14.83 -2.92 -4.00
N GLN A 23 -15.07 -4.12 -4.53
CA GLN A 23 -16.40 -4.75 -4.55
C GLN A 23 -16.65 -5.72 -3.38
N GLN A 24 -15.68 -5.98 -2.50
CA GLN A 24 -15.85 -6.90 -1.37
C GLN A 24 -16.15 -6.16 -0.07
N TYR A 25 -17.41 -5.78 0.11
CA TYR A 25 -17.92 -5.16 1.33
C TYR A 25 -19.18 -5.90 1.80
N GLY A 26 -19.45 -5.86 3.11
CA GLY A 26 -20.67 -6.39 3.70
C GLY A 26 -21.59 -5.27 4.12
N ASP A 27 -22.85 -5.28 3.68
CA ASP A 27 -23.85 -4.28 4.03
C ASP A 27 -24.78 -4.77 5.13
N CYS A 28 -25.09 -3.88 6.07
CA CYS A 28 -26.05 -4.10 7.13
C CYS A 28 -26.97 -2.88 7.27
N THR A 29 -28.29 -3.10 7.27
CA THR A 29 -29.27 -2.05 7.57
C THR A 29 -29.77 -2.22 8.99
N SER A 30 -29.93 -1.12 9.72
CA SER A 30 -30.56 -1.14 11.04
C SER A 30 -32.02 -1.60 10.96
N SER A 31 -32.56 -2.14 12.05
CA SER A 31 -33.93 -2.67 12.11
C SER A 31 -35.01 -1.61 11.84
N ASP A 32 -34.70 -0.34 12.07
CA ASP A 32 -35.56 0.82 11.81
C ASP A 32 -35.38 1.39 10.39
N GLY A 33 -34.43 0.86 9.59
CA GLY A 33 -34.19 1.27 8.21
C GLY A 33 -33.45 2.60 8.01
N ASN A 34 -33.10 3.31 9.09
CA ASN A 34 -32.52 4.66 9.01
C ASN A 34 -31.00 4.68 8.84
N THR A 35 -30.32 3.59 9.21
CA THR A 35 -28.86 3.49 9.18
C THR A 35 -28.44 2.33 8.30
N THR A 36 -27.45 2.57 7.43
CA THR A 36 -26.84 1.54 6.59
C THR A 36 -25.35 1.58 6.85
N THR A 37 -24.77 0.48 7.30
CA THR A 37 -23.34 0.37 7.55
C THR A 37 -22.76 -0.59 6.53
N SER A 38 -21.76 -0.15 5.77
CA SER A 38 -20.92 -1.06 5.01
C SER A 38 -19.60 -1.31 5.73
N THR A 39 -19.07 -2.51 5.55
CA THR A 39 -17.78 -2.88 6.13
C THR A 39 -16.90 -3.48 5.05
N LEU A 40 -15.82 -2.78 4.73
CA LEU A 40 -14.75 -3.27 3.88
C LEU A 40 -13.81 -4.18 4.66
N SER A 41 -13.61 -5.40 4.17
CA SER A 41 -12.51 -6.26 4.59
C SER A 41 -11.38 -6.17 3.57
N PHE A 42 -10.29 -5.50 3.94
CA PHE A 42 -9.15 -5.28 3.07
C PHE A 42 -7.86 -5.76 3.73
N VAL A 43 -7.06 -6.52 2.98
CA VAL A 43 -5.72 -6.96 3.40
C VAL A 43 -4.69 -6.15 2.60
N PRO A 44 -4.06 -5.12 3.19
CA PRO A 44 -3.12 -4.28 2.47
C PRO A 44 -1.86 -5.06 2.08
N LYS A 45 -1.28 -4.68 0.94
CA LYS A 45 0.04 -5.13 0.51
C LYS A 45 1.03 -3.96 0.50
N LYS A 46 2.32 -4.26 0.35
CA LYS A 46 3.37 -3.21 0.28
C LYS A 46 3.13 -2.24 -0.88
N GLU A 47 2.51 -2.70 -1.96
CA GLU A 47 2.19 -1.85 -3.11
C GLU A 47 1.07 -0.86 -2.80
N ASP A 48 0.38 -0.99 -1.67
CA ASP A 48 -0.67 -0.07 -1.21
C ASP A 48 -0.14 1.03 -0.27
N ASP A 49 1.14 0.98 0.12
CA ASP A 49 1.76 2.02 0.93
C ASP A 49 1.67 3.38 0.23
N GLY A 50 1.27 4.40 0.97
CA GLY A 50 1.08 5.76 0.46
C GLY A 50 -0.18 5.97 -0.40
N LYS A 51 -0.96 4.93 -0.73
CA LYS A 51 -2.24 5.08 -1.44
C LYS A 51 -3.32 5.69 -0.54
N TYR A 52 -4.31 6.35 -1.14
CA TYR A 52 -5.45 6.91 -0.42
C TYR A 52 -6.63 5.92 -0.45
N LEU A 53 -7.16 5.60 0.72
CA LEU A 53 -8.39 4.83 0.90
C LEU A 53 -9.51 5.79 1.25
N SER A 54 -10.57 5.78 0.44
CA SER A 54 -11.73 6.64 0.62
C SER A 54 -13.01 5.84 0.84
N CYS A 55 -13.90 6.40 1.65
CA CYS A 55 -15.26 5.94 1.92
C CYS A 55 -16.23 7.04 1.50
N ARG A 56 -16.97 6.79 0.43
CA ARG A 56 -17.94 7.76 -0.12
C ARG A 56 -19.37 7.26 0.05
N ALA A 57 -20.23 8.08 0.65
CA ALA A 57 -21.65 7.83 0.84
C ALA A 57 -22.48 8.74 -0.09
N GLU A 58 -23.39 8.15 -0.88
CA GLU A 58 -24.19 8.89 -1.86
C GLU A 58 -25.66 8.46 -1.86
N ASN A 59 -26.56 9.42 -1.65
CA ASN A 59 -28.00 9.21 -1.80
C ASN A 59 -28.48 9.73 -3.16
N LYS A 60 -28.74 8.81 -4.11
CA LYS A 60 -29.17 9.13 -5.49
C LYS A 60 -30.48 9.91 -5.60
N VAL A 61 -31.28 9.98 -4.53
CA VAL A 61 -32.54 10.74 -4.50
C VAL A 61 -32.30 12.21 -4.20
N ILE A 62 -31.21 12.54 -3.51
CA ILE A 62 -30.84 13.91 -3.15
C ILE A 62 -29.85 14.42 -4.19
N ASN A 63 -30.16 15.54 -4.84
CA ASN A 63 -29.25 16.21 -5.78
C ASN A 63 -28.12 16.97 -5.04
N SER A 64 -27.44 16.30 -4.12
CA SER A 64 -26.28 16.84 -3.40
C SER A 64 -25.05 15.99 -3.71
N GLU A 65 -23.87 16.61 -3.62
CA GLU A 65 -22.63 15.85 -3.64
C GLU A 65 -22.59 14.86 -2.46
N GLY A 66 -22.11 13.64 -2.73
CA GLY A 66 -21.94 12.62 -1.70
C GLY A 66 -20.92 13.04 -0.64
N LEU A 67 -21.05 12.49 0.57
CA LEU A 67 -20.09 12.71 1.64
C LEU A 67 -18.91 11.77 1.47
N GLU A 68 -17.70 12.26 1.67
CA GLU A 68 -16.47 11.48 1.52
C GLU A 68 -15.56 11.70 2.72
N ASP A 69 -15.02 10.61 3.25
CA ASP A 69 -13.96 10.62 4.26
C ASP A 69 -12.91 9.56 3.90
N GLY A 70 -11.65 9.80 4.26
CA GLY A 70 -10.57 8.91 3.84
C GLY A 70 -9.26 9.17 4.56
N TRP A 71 -8.31 8.29 4.30
CA TRP A 71 -6.96 8.39 4.86
C TRP A 71 -5.91 7.82 3.92
N GLN A 72 -4.69 8.34 4.04
CA GLN A 72 -3.52 7.77 3.38
C GLN A 72 -3.07 6.52 4.15
N LEU A 73 -2.83 5.44 3.43
CA LEU A 73 -2.36 4.17 3.98
C LEU A 73 -0.87 4.26 4.32
N GLU A 74 -0.53 3.89 5.55
CA GLU A 74 0.85 3.71 6.02
C GLU A 74 1.05 2.22 6.30
N ILE A 75 1.70 1.53 5.35
CA ILE A 75 1.87 0.09 5.36
C ILE A 75 3.32 -0.24 5.66
N HIS A 76 3.56 -0.88 6.80
CA HIS A 76 4.89 -1.32 7.17
C HIS A 76 5.24 -2.67 6.51
N TYR A 77 6.44 -2.75 5.96
CA TYR A 77 6.98 -3.97 5.34
C TYR A 77 8.48 -4.09 5.54
N THR A 78 8.98 -5.32 5.51
CA THR A 78 10.40 -5.62 5.69
C THR A 78 11.24 -5.11 4.52
N PRO A 79 12.49 -4.68 4.75
CA PRO A 79 13.37 -4.25 3.68
C PRO A 79 13.63 -5.33 2.63
N GLU A 80 13.50 -4.96 1.36
CA GLU A 80 13.87 -5.77 0.21
C GLU A 80 15.04 -5.09 -0.51
N ALA A 81 16.19 -5.77 -0.54
CA ALA A 81 17.40 -5.24 -1.17
C ALA A 81 17.62 -5.86 -2.56
N GLN A 82 18.00 -5.02 -3.51
CA GLN A 82 18.41 -5.42 -4.85
C GLN A 82 19.77 -4.81 -5.15
N ILE A 83 20.69 -5.65 -5.63
CA ILE A 83 22.02 -5.23 -6.05
C ILE A 83 22.01 -5.13 -7.56
N ILE A 84 22.33 -3.94 -8.08
CA ILE A 84 22.50 -3.72 -9.51
C ILE A 84 23.90 -3.19 -9.78
N LEU A 85 24.41 -3.44 -10.99
CA LEU A 85 25.63 -2.80 -11.44
C LEU A 85 25.40 -1.28 -11.54
N GLY A 86 26.41 -0.50 -11.17
CA GLY A 86 26.36 0.95 -11.25
C GLY A 86 25.85 1.44 -12.61
N ALA A 87 24.94 2.41 -12.62
CA ALA A 87 24.21 2.82 -13.83
C ALA A 87 25.08 3.21 -15.04
N SER A 88 26.33 3.64 -14.81
CA SER A 88 27.27 4.00 -15.88
C SER A 88 28.10 2.83 -16.42
N LEU A 89 27.95 1.63 -15.86
CA LEU A 89 28.74 0.45 -16.22
C LEU A 89 27.91 -0.46 -17.14
N ASN A 90 28.54 -0.94 -18.21
CA ASN A 90 27.97 -1.96 -19.07
C ASN A 90 28.57 -3.33 -18.71
N PRO A 91 27.77 -4.31 -18.26
CA PRO A 91 28.25 -5.65 -17.89
C PRO A 91 29.07 -6.34 -18.97
N ASP A 92 28.75 -6.12 -20.24
CA ASP A 92 29.35 -6.85 -21.37
C ASP A 92 30.73 -6.33 -21.77
N THR A 93 31.13 -5.15 -21.29
CA THR A 93 32.38 -4.48 -21.70
C THR A 93 33.39 -4.34 -20.57
N ILE A 94 33.11 -4.91 -19.39
CA ILE A 94 34.01 -4.89 -18.23
C ILE A 94 35.24 -5.74 -18.54
N ARG A 95 36.43 -5.20 -18.24
CA ARG A 95 37.72 -5.89 -18.44
C ARG A 95 38.42 -6.11 -17.11
N GLU A 96 39.33 -7.07 -17.08
CA GLU A 96 40.20 -7.27 -15.93
C GLU A 96 41.00 -6.00 -15.64
N GLY A 97 41.09 -5.63 -14.36
CA GLY A 97 41.71 -4.37 -13.91
C GLY A 97 40.80 -3.14 -13.98
N SER A 98 39.56 -3.27 -14.45
CA SER A 98 38.55 -2.21 -14.34
C SER A 98 37.95 -2.14 -12.93
N ASP A 99 37.81 -0.93 -12.40
CA ASP A 99 37.02 -0.68 -11.19
C ASP A 99 35.52 -0.78 -11.50
N VAL A 100 34.79 -1.43 -10.60
CA VAL A 100 33.32 -1.55 -10.67
C VAL A 100 32.71 -1.18 -9.33
N TYR A 101 31.47 -0.74 -9.38
CA TYR A 101 30.68 -0.47 -8.19
C TYR A 101 29.26 -1.00 -8.39
N PHE A 102 28.59 -1.24 -7.28
CA PHE A 102 27.23 -1.74 -7.24
C PHE A 102 26.35 -0.77 -6.47
N ASP A 103 25.14 -0.56 -6.97
CA ASP A 103 24.10 0.16 -6.24
C ASP A 103 23.25 -0.86 -5.47
N CYS A 104 23.02 -0.60 -4.19
CA CYS A 104 22.05 -1.35 -3.37
C CYS A 104 20.78 -0.54 -3.23
N ILE A 105 19.74 -0.97 -3.94
CA ILE A 105 18.42 -0.38 -3.88
C ILE A 105 17.64 -1.12 -2.79
N VAL A 106 17.26 -0.40 -1.73
CA VAL A 106 16.48 -0.96 -0.63
C VAL A 106 15.08 -0.37 -0.63
N ASN A 107 14.08 -1.22 -0.78
CA ASN A 107 12.67 -0.85 -0.63
C ASN A 107 12.19 -1.24 0.77
N SER A 108 11.77 -0.28 1.59
CA SER A 108 11.37 -0.53 2.98
C SER A 108 10.47 0.58 3.54
N HIS A 109 9.49 0.22 4.36
CA HIS A 109 8.77 1.16 5.21
C HIS A 109 8.64 0.60 6.64
N PRO A 110 9.16 1.29 7.67
CA PRO A 110 9.88 2.57 7.63
C PRO A 110 11.27 2.45 6.94
N PRO A 111 11.93 3.58 6.62
CA PRO A 111 13.26 3.56 5.99
C PRO A 111 14.30 2.81 6.84
N VAL A 112 15.19 2.07 6.15
CA VAL A 112 16.33 1.42 6.81
C VAL A 112 17.30 2.44 7.42
N TYR A 113 17.87 2.10 8.57
CA TYR A 113 18.88 2.93 9.25
C TYR A 113 20.32 2.46 8.97
N LYS A 114 20.51 1.25 8.44
CA LYS A 114 21.83 0.64 8.21
C LYS A 114 21.81 -0.32 7.03
N VAL A 115 22.86 -0.24 6.21
CA VAL A 115 23.14 -1.15 5.10
C VAL A 115 24.56 -1.69 5.28
N GLU A 116 24.74 -3.00 5.18
CA GLU A 116 26.05 -3.66 5.27
C GLU A 116 26.29 -4.50 4.03
N TRP A 117 27.49 -4.39 3.46
CA TRP A 117 27.94 -5.23 2.36
C TRP A 117 28.80 -6.37 2.90
N ARG A 118 28.52 -7.59 2.44
CA ARG A 118 29.31 -8.77 2.80
C ARG A 118 29.61 -9.59 1.57
N HIS A 119 30.85 -10.06 1.47
CA HIS A 119 31.32 -10.91 0.38
C HIS A 119 31.83 -12.21 0.98
N ASN A 120 31.40 -13.35 0.44
CA ASN A 120 31.84 -14.69 0.85
C ASN A 120 31.77 -14.95 2.37
N VAL A 121 30.64 -14.65 2.99
CA VAL A 121 30.42 -15.05 4.39
C VAL A 121 30.18 -16.55 4.40
N SER A 122 31.16 -17.33 4.84
CA SER A 122 30.90 -18.70 5.31
C SER A 122 29.99 -18.59 6.53
N ILE A 123 28.71 -18.93 6.38
CA ILE A 123 27.79 -19.04 7.51
C ILE A 123 28.18 -20.31 8.27
N SER A 124 29.15 -20.22 9.17
CA SER A 124 29.29 -21.20 10.25
C SER A 124 28.25 -20.84 11.30
N GLN A 125 27.15 -21.60 11.32
CA GLN A 125 26.22 -21.67 12.47
C GLN A 125 26.92 -22.31 13.66
#